data_AF-A0A8T5BGZ7-F1
#
_entry.id   AF-A0A8T5BGZ7-F1
#
_cell.length_a   1.000
_cell.length_b   1.000
_cell.length_c   1.000
_cell.angle_alpha   90.00
_cell.angle_beta   90.00
_cell.angle_gamma   90.00
#
_symmetry.space_group_name_H-M   'P 1'
#
loop_
_entity.id
_entity.type
_entity.pdbx_description
1 polymer ?
#
loop_
_entity_poly.entity_id
_entity_poly.type
_entity_poly.pdbx_seq_one_letter_code
_entity_poly.pdbx_strand_id
1 'polypeptide(L)'
;MSVENIFWSPLTLFIASLIAAAIIYGVGGMLSPKPKANPDKLAPYACGEDLPPEKTRLSIILYNYAALFLIFDVVAMAIILSMGLSILSQPLLILSLSYMAIIFIALLLLARKK
;
A
#
# COMPACT_ATOMS: atom_id res chain seq x y z
N MET A 1 6.75 24.62 -21.11
CA MET A 1 6.06 23.35 -20.80
C MET A 1 4.72 23.42 -21.51
N SER A 2 4.43 22.53 -22.47
CA SER A 2 3.15 22.53 -23.19
C SER A 2 2.01 22.22 -22.22
N VAL A 3 0.84 22.82 -22.44
CA VAL A 3 -0.37 22.57 -21.64
C VAL A 3 -0.74 21.09 -21.59
N GLU A 4 -0.49 20.35 -22.66
CA GLU A 4 -0.74 18.91 -22.75
C GLU A 4 0.08 18.11 -21.73
N ASN A 5 1.32 18.51 -21.46
CA ASN A 5 2.18 17.81 -20.48
C ASN A 5 1.69 17.98 -19.04
N ILE A 6 0.92 19.03 -18.75
CA ILE A 6 0.32 19.25 -17.43
C ILE A 6 -0.85 18.30 -17.21
N PHE A 7 -1.67 18.05 -18.24
CA PHE A 7 -2.79 17.12 -18.16
C PHE A 7 -2.35 15.67 -17.94
N TRP A 8 -1.27 15.25 -18.61
CA TRP A 8 -0.72 13.89 -18.49
C TRP A 8 0.24 13.71 -17.31
N SER A 9 0.39 14.72 -16.44
CA SER A 9 1.27 14.58 -15.29
C SER A 9 0.69 13.59 -14.26
N PRO A 10 1.51 12.74 -13.61
CA PRO A 10 1.04 11.79 -12.61
C PRO A 10 0.26 12.44 -11.45
N LEU A 11 0.68 13.64 -11.04
CA LEU A 11 0.01 14.40 -9.98
C LEU A 11 -1.40 14.83 -10.41
N THR A 12 -1.55 15.33 -11.64
CA THR A 12 -2.86 15.71 -12.19
C THR A 12 -3.80 14.51 -12.25
N LEU A 13 -3.32 13.35 -12.70
CA LEU A 13 -4.11 12.12 -12.75
C LEU A 13 -4.52 11.62 -11.36
N PHE A 14 -3.64 11.70 -10.38
CA PHE A 14 -3.95 11.35 -8.99
C PHE A 14 -5.03 12.25 -8.40
N ILE A 15 -4.94 13.57 -8.62
CA ILE A 15 -5.95 14.51 -8.16
C ILE A 15 -7.28 14.24 -8.88
N ALA A 16 -7.24 14.01 -10.20
CA ALA A 16 -8.42 13.70 -11.00
C ALA A 16 -9.13 12.42 -10.51
N SER A 17 -8.39 11.37 -10.13
CA SER A 17 -8.98 10.14 -9.61
C SER A 17 -9.65 10.33 -8.25
N LEU A 18 -9.05 11.14 -7.36
CA LEU A 18 -9.67 11.52 -6.08
C LEU A 18 -10.96 12.32 -6.29
N ILE A 19 -10.95 13.28 -7.23
CA ILE A 19 -12.14 14.06 -7.60
C ILE A 19 -13.23 13.12 -8.15
N ALA A 20 -12.87 12.21 -9.05
CA ALA A 20 -13.81 11.25 -9.61
C ALA A 20 -14.42 10.36 -8.51
N ALA A 21 -13.61 9.84 -7.59
CA ALA A 21 -14.08 9.06 -6.45
C ALA A 21 -15.04 9.87 -5.56
N ALA A 22 -14.71 11.12 -5.26
CA ALA A 22 -15.55 12.02 -4.47
C ALA A 22 -16.89 12.31 -5.16
N ILE A 23 -16.90 12.55 -6.47
CA ILE A 23 -18.12 12.75 -7.26
C ILE A 23 -18.99 11.49 -7.22
N ILE A 24 -18.41 10.30 -7.43
CA ILE A 24 -19.16 9.04 -7.38
C ILE A 24 -19.78 8.84 -6.00
N TYR A 25 -19.02 9.04 -4.93
CA TYR A 25 -19.52 8.87 -3.56
C TYR A 25 -20.58 9.93 -3.21
N GLY A 26 -20.38 11.18 -3.64
CA GLY A 26 -21.32 12.28 -3.40
C GLY A 26 -22.63 12.11 -4.14
N VAL A 27 -22.57 11.81 -5.44
CA VAL A 27 -23.75 11.54 -6.28
C VAL A 27 -24.45 10.26 -5.81
N GLY A 28 -23.69 9.19 -5.54
CA GLY A 28 -24.22 7.94 -5.01
C GLY A 28 -24.93 8.12 -3.68
N GLY A 29 -24.33 8.88 -2.75
CA GLY A 29 -24.95 9.23 -1.47
C GLY A 29 -26.22 10.09 -1.65
N MET A 30 -26.22 11.04 -2.59
CA MET A 30 -27.36 11.90 -2.86
C MET A 30 -28.54 11.14 -3.49
N LEU A 31 -28.27 10.21 -4.41
CA LEU A 31 -29.28 9.39 -5.08
C LEU A 31 -29.76 8.21 -4.20
N SER A 32 -28.97 7.80 -3.20
CA SER A 32 -29.31 6.67 -2.34
C SER A 32 -30.60 6.93 -1.53
N PRO A 33 -31.47 5.93 -1.37
CA PRO A 33 -32.57 6.00 -0.41
C PRO A 33 -31.98 6.21 0.99
N LYS A 34 -32.42 7.24 1.72
CA LYS A 34 -31.97 7.50 3.10
C LYS A 34 -32.76 6.61 4.07
N PRO A 35 -32.20 5.48 4.56
CA PRO A 35 -32.94 4.63 5.48
C PRO A 35 -33.09 5.34 6.82
N LYS A 36 -34.23 5.13 7.50
CA LYS A 36 -34.32 5.43 8.93
C LYS A 36 -33.31 4.54 9.67
N ALA A 37 -32.54 5.14 10.57
CA ALA A 37 -31.62 4.40 11.42
C ALA A 37 -32.41 3.38 12.24
N ASN A 38 -32.22 2.09 11.94
CA ASN A 38 -32.73 0.97 12.72
C ASN A 38 -31.51 0.25 13.30
N PRO A 39 -31.46 -0.03 14.61
CA PRO A 39 -30.34 -0.76 15.22
C PRO A 39 -30.00 -2.06 14.48
N ASP A 40 -31.00 -2.81 14.01
CA ASP A 40 -30.79 -4.08 13.30
C ASP A 40 -30.13 -3.88 11.93
N LYS A 41 -30.39 -2.74 11.27
CA LYS A 41 -29.75 -2.38 9.98
C LYS A 41 -28.32 -1.87 10.16
N LEU A 42 -28.01 -1.38 11.35
CA LEU A 42 -26.68 -0.88 11.73
C LEU A 42 -25.85 -1.97 12.41
N ALA A 43 -26.45 -3.14 12.69
CA ALA A 43 -25.74 -4.28 13.25
C ALA A 43 -24.63 -4.73 12.28
N PRO A 44 -23.43 -5.06 12.80
CA PRO A 44 -22.29 -5.42 11.97
C PRO A 44 -22.44 -6.77 11.26
N TYR A 45 -23.42 -7.59 11.67
CA TYR A 45 -23.61 -8.96 11.19
C TYR A 45 -25.07 -9.23 10.81
N ALA A 46 -25.26 -9.99 9.74
CA ALA A 46 -26.56 -10.16 9.10
C ALA A 46 -27.44 -11.25 9.72
N CYS A 47 -26.88 -12.20 10.47
CA CYS A 47 -27.63 -13.34 11.00
C CYS A 47 -28.30 -13.05 12.36
N GLY A 48 -28.25 -11.80 12.84
CA GLY A 48 -28.85 -11.40 14.12
C GLY A 48 -28.16 -11.97 15.35
N GLU A 49 -27.03 -12.65 15.18
CA GLU A 49 -26.16 -13.05 16.29
C GLU A 49 -25.42 -11.82 16.82
N ASP A 50 -25.45 -11.63 18.14
CA ASP A 50 -24.66 -10.60 18.81
C ASP A 50 -23.19 -11.03 18.83
N LEU A 51 -22.42 -10.51 17.87
CA LEU A 51 -20.98 -10.72 17.75
C LEU A 51 -20.28 -9.46 18.29
N PRO A 52 -20.05 -9.36 19.61
CA PRO A 52 -19.32 -8.24 20.15
C PRO A 52 -17.91 -8.19 19.54
N PRO A 53 -17.32 -7.00 19.37
CA PRO A 53 -15.97 -6.87 18.84
C PRO A 53 -14.96 -7.52 19.78
N GLU A 54 -14.62 -8.78 19.50
CA GLU A 54 -13.62 -9.52 20.24
C GLU A 54 -12.23 -9.23 19.66
N LYS A 55 -11.26 -8.99 20.54
CA LYS A 55 -9.85 -8.85 20.15
C LYS A 55 -9.30 -10.22 19.78
N THR A 56 -9.55 -10.63 18.55
CA THR A 56 -8.96 -11.87 18.01
C THR A 56 -7.47 -11.67 17.78
N ARG A 57 -6.66 -12.65 18.20
CA ARG A 57 -5.23 -12.65 17.89
C ARG A 57 -5.08 -12.97 16.41
N LEU A 58 -4.73 -11.97 15.61
CA LEU A 58 -4.36 -12.18 14.22
C LEU A 58 -3.14 -13.10 14.14
N SER A 59 -3.10 -13.97 13.13
CA SER A 59 -1.99 -14.88 12.95
C SER A 59 -0.68 -14.12 12.77
N ILE A 60 0.39 -14.58 13.44
CA ILE A 60 1.74 -14.01 13.32
C ILE A 60 2.27 -14.05 11.88
N ILE A 61 1.68 -14.88 11.01
CA ILE A 61 2.07 -14.96 9.61
C ILE A 61 1.87 -13.64 8.85
N LEU A 62 0.80 -12.89 9.17
CA LEU A 62 0.53 -11.60 8.54
C LEU A 62 1.57 -10.56 8.95
N TYR A 63 1.99 -10.59 10.22
CA TYR A 63 3.06 -9.75 10.72
C TYR A 63 4.39 -10.06 10.02
N ASN A 64 4.76 -11.34 9.94
CA ASN A 64 5.99 -11.77 9.26
C ASN A 64 5.98 -11.38 7.78
N TYR A 65 4.84 -11.54 7.12
CA TYR A 65 4.68 -11.12 5.73
C TYR A 65 4.85 -9.61 5.57
N ALA A 66 4.18 -8.80 6.39
CA ALA A 66 4.30 -7.34 6.33
C ALA A 66 5.73 -6.85 6.60
N ALA A 67 6.42 -7.47 7.57
CA ALA A 67 7.81 -7.17 7.87
C ALA A 67 8.74 -7.49 6.69
N LEU A 68 8.59 -8.67 6.07
CA LEU A 68 9.34 -9.04 4.87
C LEU A 68 9.03 -8.11 3.70
N PHE A 69 7.76 -7.81 3.46
CA PHE A 69 7.33 -6.88 2.41
C PHE A 69 8.00 -5.52 2.55
N LEU A 70 8.00 -4.94 3.76
CA LEU A 70 8.64 -3.64 4.03
C LEU A 70 10.14 -3.68 3.72
N ILE A 71 10.85 -4.72 4.15
CA ILE A 71 12.29 -4.89 3.88
C ILE A 71 12.55 -4.92 2.37
N PHE A 72 11.76 -5.69 1.61
CA PHE A 72 11.90 -5.75 0.15
C PHE A 72 11.53 -4.44 -0.53
N ASP A 73 10.49 -3.75 -0.06
CA ASP A 73 10.03 -2.48 -0.64
C ASP A 73 11.08 -1.37 -0.48
N VAL A 74 11.71 -1.25 0.69
CA VAL A 74 12.80 -0.29 0.94
C VAL A 74 13.98 -0.54 0.01
N VAL A 75 14.35 -1.80 -0.20
CA VAL A 75 15.46 -2.13 -1.10
C VAL A 75 15.09 -1.95 -2.56
N ALA A 76 13.87 -2.29 -2.96
CA ALA A 76 13.36 -2.00 -4.31
C ALA A 76 13.40 -0.49 -4.58
N MET A 77 12.96 0.34 -3.62
CA MET A 77 13.06 1.79 -3.72
C MET A 77 14.51 2.27 -3.80
N ALA A 78 15.42 1.78 -2.95
CA ALA A 78 16.83 2.13 -3.02
C ALA A 78 17.45 1.80 -4.39
N ILE A 79 17.07 0.66 -4.99
CA ILE A 79 17.51 0.25 -6.33
C ILE A 79 16.98 1.21 -7.38
N ILE A 80 15.66 1.42 -7.43
CA ILE A 80 15.00 2.27 -8.43
C ILE A 80 15.55 3.69 -8.39
N LEU A 81 15.72 4.26 -7.19
CA LEU A 81 16.25 5.61 -7.00
C LEU A 81 17.74 5.70 -7.38
N SER A 82 18.47 4.59 -7.35
CA SER A 82 19.86 4.50 -7.82
C SER A 82 19.98 4.26 -9.34
N MET A 83 18.89 3.94 -10.05
CA MET A 83 18.94 3.69 -11.49
C MET A 83 19.26 4.97 -12.27
N GLY A 84 20.19 4.90 -13.21
CA GLY A 84 20.65 6.05 -14.02
C GLY A 84 21.79 6.85 -13.39
N LEU A 85 22.25 6.48 -12.19
CA LEU A 85 23.44 7.05 -11.55
C LEU A 85 24.70 6.32 -12.04
N SER A 86 25.80 7.07 -12.20
CA SER A 86 27.09 6.49 -12.59
C SER A 86 27.73 5.74 -11.42
N ILE A 87 28.23 4.53 -11.70
CA ILE A 87 28.77 3.56 -10.73
C ILE A 87 29.95 4.13 -9.93
N LEU A 88 30.72 5.06 -10.50
CA LEU A 88 32.01 5.47 -9.95
C LEU A 88 31.96 6.68 -9.01
N SER A 89 30.85 7.43 -8.95
CA SER A 89 30.86 8.77 -8.33
C SER A 89 29.73 9.05 -7.33
N GLN A 90 28.87 8.06 -6.99
CA GLN A 90 27.68 8.33 -6.17
C GLN A 90 27.44 7.32 -5.04
N PRO A 91 27.36 7.77 -3.77
CA PRO A 91 27.23 6.91 -2.60
C PRO A 91 25.92 6.10 -2.59
N LEU A 92 24.89 6.58 -3.29
CA LEU A 92 23.58 5.91 -3.41
C LEU A 92 23.67 4.54 -4.10
N LEU A 93 24.54 4.39 -5.11
CA LEU A 93 24.69 3.11 -5.83
C LEU A 93 25.43 2.07 -4.98
N ILE A 94 26.45 2.50 -4.23
CA ILE A 94 27.17 1.65 -3.27
C ILE A 94 26.23 1.19 -2.15
N LEU A 95 25.40 2.11 -1.63
CA LEU A 95 24.37 1.79 -0.65
C LEU A 95 23.37 0.75 -1.20
N SER A 96 22.83 0.98 -2.40
CA SER A 96 21.90 0.06 -3.08
C SER A 96 22.49 -1.35 -3.26
N LEU A 97 23.74 -1.45 -3.75
CA LEU A 97 24.43 -2.73 -3.90
C LEU A 97 24.68 -3.45 -2.57
N SER A 98 25.05 -2.71 -1.52
CA SER A 98 25.26 -3.31 -0.20
C SER A 98 23.95 -3.84 0.40
N TYR A 99 22.84 -3.13 0.25
CA TYR A 99 21.51 -3.62 0.64
C TYR A 99 21.10 -4.88 -0.13
N MET A 100 21.34 -4.94 -1.44
CA MET A 100 21.09 -6.15 -2.24
C MET A 100 21.88 -7.35 -1.72
N ALA A 101 23.17 -7.17 -1.43
CA ALA A 101 24.01 -8.23 -0.90
C ALA A 101 23.51 -8.74 0.46
N ILE A 102 23.16 -7.83 1.37
CA ILE A 102 22.65 -8.17 2.70
C ILE A 102 21.33 -8.94 2.61
N ILE A 103 20.38 -8.47 1.79
CA ILE A 103 19.10 -9.18 1.60
C ILE A 103 19.30 -10.55 0.97
N PHE A 104 20.18 -10.67 -0.02
CA PHE A 104 20.46 -11.95 -0.65
C PHE A 104 21.01 -12.97 0.36
N ILE A 105 21.94 -12.54 1.22
CA ILE A 105 22.45 -13.37 2.32
C ILE A 105 21.34 -13.72 3.31
N ALA A 106 20.53 -12.75 3.73
CA ALA A 106 19.43 -12.97 4.66
C ALA A 106 18.40 -13.97 4.11
N LEU A 107 18.08 -13.90 2.82
CA LEU A 107 17.22 -14.85 2.12
C LEU A 107 17.81 -16.25 2.07
N LEU A 108 19.11 -16.38 1.76
CA LEU A 108 19.79 -17.67 1.78
C LEU A 108 19.77 -18.29 3.19
N LEU A 109 19.98 -17.48 4.24
CA LEU A 109 19.89 -17.96 5.62
C LEU A 109 18.48 -18.39 5.99
N LEU A 110 17.46 -17.62 5.60
CA LEU A 110 16.07 -17.95 5.84
C LEU A 110 15.66 -19.23 5.10
N ALA A 111 16.08 -19.40 3.84
CA ALA A 111 15.81 -20.61 3.05
C ALA A 111 16.54 -21.86 3.59
N ARG A 112 17.72 -21.69 4.21
CA ARG A 112 18.46 -22.78 4.86
C ARG A 112 17.86 -23.16 6.21
N LYS A 113 17.14 -22.25 6.87
CA LYS A 113 16.45 -22.50 8.13
C LYS A 113 15.19 -23.34 7.86
N LYS A 114 15.40 -24.65 7.69
CA LYS A 114 14.35 -25.66 7.89
C LYS A 114 14.02 -25.78 9.37
#